data_AF-A0A392M2H3-F1
#
_entry.id   AF-A0A392M2H3-F1
#
_cell.length_a   1.000
_cell.length_b   1.000
_cell.length_c   1.000
_cell.angle_alpha   90.00
_cell.angle_beta   90.00
_cell.angle_gamma   90.00
#
_symmetry.space_group_name_H-M   'P 1'
#
loop_
_entity.id
_entity.type
_entity.pdbx_description
1 polymer ?
#
loop_
_entity_poly.entity_id
_entity_poly.type
_entity_poly.pdbx_seq_one_letter_code
_entity_poly.pdbx_strand_id
1 'polypeptide(L)'
;MKIRKRKCERILKERKKEEELESKKELKNPISSSISKIREDNEKLVAEITREEVKNALFQMHSDKAPGPDGFNPTFYQRFWNISDNDIFEPVKE
;
A
#
# COMPACT_ATOMS: atom_id res chain seq x y z
N MET A 1 2.03 -0.46 -61.34
CA MET A 1 1.86 -1.42 -60.23
C MET A 1 2.58 -1.05 -58.92
N LYS A 2 3.69 -0.28 -58.93
CA LYS A 2 4.49 0.05 -57.72
C LYS A 2 3.80 0.99 -56.69
N ILE A 3 2.91 1.87 -57.14
CA ILE A 3 2.22 2.86 -56.27
C ILE A 3 1.23 2.17 -55.31
N ARG A 4 0.52 1.14 -55.77
CA ARG A 4 -0.44 0.38 -54.95
C ARG A 4 0.25 -0.42 -53.84
N LYS A 5 1.43 -0.98 -54.13
CA LYS A 5 2.25 -1.70 -53.14
C LYS A 5 2.72 -0.78 -52.01
N ARG A 6 3.24 0.40 -52.37
CA ARG A 6 3.67 1.44 -51.41
C ARG A 6 2.52 1.94 -50.54
N LYS A 7 1.32 2.12 -51.11
CA LYS A 7 0.13 2.55 -50.34
C LYS A 7 -0.28 1.50 -49.30
N CYS A 8 -0.24 0.22 -49.66
CA CYS A 8 -0.54 -0.88 -48.74
C CYS A 8 0.49 -1.02 -47.61
N GLU A 9 1.79 -0.94 -47.93
CA GLU A 9 2.87 -0.98 -46.92
C GLU A 9 2.75 0.15 -45.90
N ARG A 10 2.34 1.35 -46.34
CA ARG A 10 2.14 2.49 -45.45
C ARG A 10 0.96 2.30 -44.51
N ILE A 11 -0.16 1.79 -45.02
CA ILE A 11 -1.37 1.49 -44.23
C ILE A 11 -1.09 0.39 -43.19
N LEU A 12 -0.35 -0.66 -43.58
CA LEU A 12 0.02 -1.73 -42.65
C LEU A 12 0.95 -1.23 -41.53
N LYS A 13 1.82 -0.25 -41.83
CA LYS A 13 2.69 0.38 -40.85
C LYS A 13 1.93 1.31 -39.89
N GLU A 14 0.94 2.04 -40.41
CA GLU A 14 0.04 2.89 -39.63
C GLU A 14 -0.83 2.03 -38.68
N ARG A 15 -1.42 0.93 -39.17
CA ARG A 15 -2.20 0.00 -38.32
C ARG A 15 -1.38 -0.68 -37.23
N LYS A 16 -0.16 -1.14 -37.55
CA LYS A 16 0.74 -1.70 -36.52
C LYS A 16 1.07 -0.69 -35.42
N LYS A 17 1.19 0.59 -35.78
CA LYS A 17 1.47 1.67 -34.83
C LYS A 17 0.25 1.99 -33.96
N GLU A 18 -0.96 1.89 -34.51
CA GLU A 18 -2.21 2.03 -33.76
C GLU A 18 -2.44 0.85 -32.80
N GLU A 19 -2.18 -0.39 -33.23
CA GLU A 19 -2.25 -1.58 -32.36
C GLU A 19 -1.26 -1.50 -31.18
N GLU A 20 -0.01 -1.07 -31.43
CA GLU A 20 0.99 -0.90 -30.37
C GLU A 20 0.64 0.26 -29.42
N LEU A 21 -0.01 1.31 -29.93
CA LEU A 21 -0.48 2.43 -29.12
C LEU A 21 -1.68 2.02 -28.25
N GLU A 22 -2.59 1.21 -28.78
CA GLU A 22 -3.75 0.70 -28.04
C GLU A 22 -3.32 -0.27 -26.93
N SER A 23 -2.34 -1.15 -27.21
CA SER A 23 -1.70 -2.00 -26.21
C SER A 23 -1.07 -1.20 -25.05
N LYS A 24 -0.56 0.01 -25.30
CA LYS A 24 0.03 0.87 -24.28
C LYS A 24 -1.00 1.69 -23.50
N LYS A 25 -2.25 1.81 -23.97
CA LYS A 25 -3.34 2.50 -23.24
C LYS A 25 -3.91 1.64 -22.11
N GLU A 26 -3.93 0.32 -22.28
CA GLU A 26 -4.38 -0.65 -21.27
C GLU A 26 -3.67 -0.50 -19.91
N LEU A 27 -2.41 -0.05 -19.90
CA LEU A 27 -1.60 0.10 -18.68
C LEU A 27 -1.91 1.38 -17.87
N LYS A 28 -2.74 2.30 -18.38
CA LYS A 28 -3.06 3.58 -17.72
C LYS A 28 -4.53 3.72 -17.32
N ASN A 29 -5.14 2.62 -16.88
CA ASN A 29 -6.47 2.68 -16.26
C ASN A 29 -6.34 3.02 -14.77
N PRO A 30 -6.73 4.24 -14.33
CA PRO A 30 -6.57 4.67 -12.93
C PRO A 30 -7.36 3.80 -11.94
N ILE A 31 -8.40 3.11 -12.40
CA ILE A 31 -9.17 2.15 -11.61
C ILE A 31 -8.32 0.91 -11.28
N SER A 32 -7.49 0.44 -12.23
CA SER A 32 -6.66 -0.76 -12.05
C SER A 32 -5.59 -0.58 -10.97
N SER A 33 -4.97 0.60 -10.92
CA SER A 33 -4.00 0.95 -9.86
C SER A 33 -4.65 1.01 -8.49
N SER A 34 -5.86 1.59 -8.38
CA SER A 34 -6.57 1.67 -7.11
C SER A 34 -7.00 0.31 -6.59
N ILE A 35 -7.51 -0.58 -7.46
CA ILE A 35 -7.86 -1.96 -7.08
C ILE A 35 -6.64 -2.72 -6.58
N SER A 36 -5.50 -2.58 -7.28
CA SER A 36 -4.25 -3.22 -6.88
C SER A 36 -3.78 -2.73 -5.51
N LYS A 37 -3.90 -1.43 -5.23
CA LYS A 37 -3.55 -0.84 -3.94
C LYS A 37 -4.46 -1.32 -2.81
N ILE A 38 -5.77 -1.35 -3.05
CA ILE A 38 -6.75 -1.86 -2.08
C ILE A 38 -6.44 -3.32 -1.71
N ARG A 39 -6.06 -4.14 -2.69
CA ARG A 39 -5.69 -5.54 -2.43
C ARG A 39 -4.47 -5.63 -1.52
N GLU A 40 -3.43 -4.87 -1.80
CA GLU A 40 -2.22 -4.82 -0.96
C GLU A 40 -2.54 -4.38 0.48
N ASP A 41 -3.39 -3.36 0.63
CA ASP A 41 -3.77 -2.85 1.95
C ASP A 41 -4.64 -3.86 2.70
N ASN A 42 -5.55 -4.56 2.02
CA ASN A 42 -6.32 -5.65 2.62
C ASN A 42 -5.41 -6.80 3.11
N GLU A 43 -4.39 -7.17 2.34
CA GLU A 43 -3.41 -8.19 2.73
C GLU A 43 -2.63 -7.77 4.00
N LYS A 44 -2.35 -6.47 4.17
CA LYS A 44 -1.72 -5.94 5.39
C LYS A 44 -2.68 -5.89 6.58
N LEU A 45 -3.94 -5.50 6.35
CA LEU A 45 -4.94 -5.37 7.42
C LEU A 45 -5.33 -6.72 8.04
N VAL A 46 -5.18 -7.82 7.29
CA VAL A 46 -5.44 -9.19 7.78
C VAL A 46 -4.18 -9.92 8.24
N ALA A 47 -3.01 -9.29 8.13
CA ALA A 47 -1.76 -9.87 8.59
C ALA A 47 -1.74 -9.97 10.13
N GLU A 48 -0.91 -10.87 10.65
CA GLU A 48 -0.71 -11.00 12.09
C GLU A 48 -0.06 -9.74 12.66
N ILE A 49 -0.57 -9.26 13.80
CA ILE A 49 0.00 -8.10 14.50
C ILE A 49 1.35 -8.48 15.09
N THR A 50 2.36 -7.65 14.81
CA THR A 50 3.73 -7.80 15.30
C THR A 50 4.04 -6.86 16.46
N ARG A 51 5.04 -7.21 17.28
CA ARG A 51 5.50 -6.35 18.39
C ARG A 51 6.04 -5.02 17.88
N GLU A 52 6.71 -5.06 16.74
CA GLU A 52 7.25 -3.89 16.05
C GLU A 52 6.13 -2.93 15.64
N GLU A 53 5.00 -3.41 15.15
CA GLU A 53 3.84 -2.58 14.81
C GLU A 53 3.25 -1.89 16.04
N VAL A 54 3.08 -2.63 17.14
CA VAL A 54 2.58 -2.08 18.41
C VAL A 54 3.54 -1.01 18.94
N LYS A 55 4.84 -1.29 18.91
CA LYS A 55 5.88 -0.32 19.29
C LYS A 55 5.82 0.92 18.42
N ASN A 56 5.77 0.76 17.11
CA ASN A 56 5.74 1.89 16.18
C ASN A 56 4.49 2.75 16.39
N ALA A 57 3.32 2.12 16.58
CA ALA A 57 2.07 2.82 16.89
C ALA A 57 2.19 3.61 18.20
N LEU A 58 2.72 2.99 19.25
CA LEU A 58 2.92 3.63 20.55
C LEU A 58 3.88 4.83 20.48
N PHE A 59 4.97 4.70 19.74
CA PHE A 59 5.98 5.78 19.60
C PHE A 59 5.52 6.91 18.67
N GLN A 60 4.50 6.69 17.85
CA GLN A 60 3.86 7.76 17.07
C GLN A 60 2.87 8.59 17.91
N MET A 61 2.50 8.14 19.11
CA MET A 61 1.62 8.89 20.01
C MET A 61 2.34 10.09 20.64
N HIS A 62 1.64 11.23 20.71
CA HIS A 62 2.12 12.41 21.43
C HIS A 62 2.13 12.19 22.95
N SER A 63 3.04 12.88 23.64
CA SER A 63 3.27 12.75 25.09
C SER A 63 2.16 13.36 25.96
N ASP A 64 1.38 14.28 25.40
CA ASP A 64 0.31 15.02 26.06
C ASP A 64 -1.07 14.33 25.95
N LYS A 65 -1.11 13.10 25.43
CA LYS A 65 -2.35 12.31 25.38
C LYS A 65 -2.86 12.00 26.78
N ALA A 66 -4.17 12.06 26.92
CA ALA A 66 -4.86 11.71 28.16
C ALA A 66 -4.55 10.25 28.56
N PRO A 67 -4.42 9.97 29.87
CA PRO A 67 -4.15 8.62 30.36
C PRO A 67 -5.35 7.70 30.14
N GLY A 68 -5.07 6.39 30.08
CA GLY A 68 -6.10 5.36 30.08
C GLY A 68 -6.73 5.16 31.47
N PRO A 69 -7.60 4.15 31.62
CA PRO A 69 -8.14 3.71 32.92
C PRO A 69 -7.05 3.29 33.93
N ASP A 70 -5.86 2.96 33.42
CA ASP A 70 -4.65 2.65 34.16
C ASP A 70 -3.96 3.88 34.79
N GLY A 71 -4.33 5.09 34.37
CA GLY A 71 -3.74 6.34 34.84
C GLY A 71 -2.39 6.72 34.18
N PHE A 72 -1.91 5.96 33.19
CA PHE A 72 -0.62 6.22 32.54
C PHE A 72 -0.79 6.85 31.15
N ASN A 73 0.07 7.81 30.83
CA ASN A 73 0.14 8.41 29.51
C ASN A 73 1.06 7.60 28.57
N PRO A 74 1.04 7.83 27.25
CA PRO A 74 1.89 7.09 26.32
C PRO A 74 3.39 7.22 26.60
N THR A 75 3.84 8.34 27.19
CA THR A 75 5.25 8.55 27.54
C THR A 75 5.76 7.54 28.57
N PHE A 76 4.91 7.10 29.50
CA PHE A 76 5.25 6.01 30.42
C PHE A 76 5.62 4.74 29.66
N TYR A 77 4.73 4.29 28.77
CA TYR A 77 4.90 3.07 27.98
C TYR A 77 6.07 3.16 26.99
N GLN A 78 6.30 4.34 26.38
CA GLN A 78 7.46 4.57 25.53
C GLN A 78 8.77 4.43 26.32
N ARG A 79 8.82 4.94 27.56
CA ARG A 79 10.03 4.91 28.40
C ARG A 79 10.32 3.52 28.97
N PHE A 80 9.28 2.77 29.31
CA PHE A 80 9.40 1.45 29.95
C PHE A 80 9.09 0.29 29.00
N TRP A 81 9.11 0.52 27.68
CA TRP A 81 8.79 -0.48 26.66
C TRP A 81 9.47 -1.84 26.90
N ASN A 82 10.77 -1.85 27.21
CA ASN A 82 11.53 -3.10 27.43
C ASN A 82 11.05 -3.94 28.63
N ILE A 83 10.20 -3.37 29.49
CA ILE A 83 9.64 -4.02 30.67
C ILE A 83 8.17 -4.37 30.43
N SER A 84 7.41 -3.45 29.82
CA SER A 84 5.96 -3.58 29.63
C SER A 84 5.54 -4.14 28.27
N ASP A 85 6.47 -4.51 27.37
CA ASP A 85 6.14 -4.94 26.01
C ASP A 85 5.20 -6.16 25.98
N ASN A 86 5.44 -7.14 26.83
CA ASN A 86 4.62 -8.35 26.92
C ASN A 86 3.22 -8.04 27.42
N ASP A 87 3.11 -7.23 28.48
CA ASP A 87 1.82 -6.84 29.06
C ASP A 87 0.97 -6.02 28.08
N ILE A 88 1.61 -5.30 27.15
CA ILE A 88 0.92 -4.55 26.09
C ILE A 88 0.61 -5.44 24.88
N PHE A 89 1.49 -6.36 24.51
CA PHE A 89 1.36 -7.16 23.29
C PHE A 89 0.37 -8.33 23.44
N GLU A 90 0.35 -9.01 24.58
CA GLU A 90 -0.54 -10.17 24.80
C GLU A 90 -2.03 -9.80 24.61
N PRO A 91 -2.55 -8.70 25.18
CA PRO A 91 -3.95 -8.30 24.98
C PRO A 91 -4.28 -7.83 23.56
N VAL A 92 -3.28 -7.43 22.78
CA VAL A 92 -3.48 -6.97 21.38
C VAL A 92 -3.59 -8.14 20.41
N LYS A 93 -3.11 -9.32 20.80
CA LYS A 93 -3.10 -10.52 19.96
C LYS A 93 -4.40 -11.32 20.02
N GLU A 94 -5.24 -11.08 21.03
CA GLU A 94 -6.49 -11.79 21.31
C GLU A 94 -7.66 -11.28 20.44
#